data_AF-A0A1F8EJ86-F1
#
_entry.id   AF-A0A1F8EJ86-F1
#
_cell.length_a   1.000
_cell.length_b   1.000
_cell.length_c   1.000
_cell.angle_alpha   90.00
_cell.angle_beta   90.00
_cell.angle_gamma   90.00
#
_symmetry.space_group_name_H-M   'P 1'
#
loop_
_entity.id
_entity.type
_entity.pdbx_description
1 polymer ?
#
loop_
_entity_poly.entity_id
_entity_poly.type
_entity_poly.pdbx_seq_one_letter_code
_entity_poly.pdbx_strand_id
1 'polypeptide(L)'
;MEKKNNNQNISEDIMNLVIARLETIPSNIELSVGNEGSFSVEELIERVKKQDDIGKKMIEMQLAYLRSLGKLPTQDLQNASATN
;
A
#
# COMPACT_ATOMS: atom_id res chain seq x y z
N MET A 1 28.22 -13.15 -4.68
CA MET A 1 26.81 -12.68 -4.71
C MET A 1 26.26 -12.81 -3.30
N GLU A 2 26.28 -11.72 -2.54
CA GLU A 2 25.74 -11.72 -1.18
C GLU A 2 24.21 -11.72 -1.24
N LYS A 3 23.59 -12.81 -0.79
CA LYS A 3 22.16 -12.84 -0.49
C LYS A 3 21.94 -11.97 0.75
N LYS A 4 21.41 -10.75 0.57
CA LYS A 4 20.93 -9.93 1.69
C LYS A 4 19.71 -10.63 2.32
N ASN A 5 19.95 -11.36 3.39
CA ASN A 5 18.90 -11.84 4.29
C ASN A 5 18.34 -10.64 5.06
N ASN A 6 17.40 -9.91 4.45
CA ASN A 6 16.67 -8.81 5.08
C ASN A 6 15.56 -9.37 5.96
N ASN A 7 15.90 -10.01 7.09
CA ASN A 7 14.93 -10.23 8.15
C ASN A 7 14.79 -8.92 8.95
N GLN A 8 14.30 -7.88 8.29
CA GLN A 8 13.99 -6.60 8.90
C GLN A 8 12.57 -6.71 9.45
N ASN A 9 12.46 -6.74 10.78
CA ASN A 9 11.17 -6.71 11.44
C ASN A 9 10.49 -5.38 11.06
N ILE A 10 9.38 -5.45 10.31
CA ILE A 10 8.67 -4.24 9.87
C ILE A 10 8.06 -3.60 11.12
N SER A 11 8.28 -2.28 11.30
CA SER A 11 7.77 -1.60 12.48
C SER A 11 6.25 -1.60 12.52
N GLU A 12 5.70 -1.65 13.72
CA GLU A 12 4.25 -1.63 13.94
C GLU A 12 3.60 -0.37 13.38
N ASP A 13 4.25 0.79 13.50
CA ASP A 13 3.79 2.06 12.92
C ASP A 13 3.60 1.98 11.40
N ILE A 14 4.52 1.30 10.70
CA ILE A 14 4.45 1.13 9.26
C ILE A 14 3.29 0.19 8.89
N MET A 15 3.10 -0.89 9.64
CA MET A 15 1.95 -1.78 9.43
C MET A 15 0.64 -1.05 9.67
N ASN A 16 0.54 -0.29 10.77
CA ASN A 16 -0.66 0.46 11.12
C ASN A 16 -1.00 1.53 10.07
N LEU A 17 0.01 2.21 9.52
CA LEU A 17 -0.17 3.16 8.42
C LEU A 17 -0.75 2.48 7.16
N VAL A 18 -0.21 1.31 6.81
CA VAL A 18 -0.69 0.53 5.65
C VAL A 18 -2.10 0.02 5.87
N ILE A 19 -2.41 -0.50 7.06
CA ILE A 19 -3.75 -0.96 7.45
C ILE A 19 -4.74 0.21 7.38
N ALA A 20 -4.41 1.35 7.98
CA ALA A 20 -5.27 2.54 7.94
C ALA A 20 -5.57 2.98 6.51
N ARG A 21 -4.60 2.88 5.59
CA ARG A 21 -4.85 3.15 4.17
C ARG A 21 -5.78 2.12 3.54
N LEU A 22 -5.59 0.82 3.80
CA LEU A 22 -6.47 -0.23 3.29
C LEU A 22 -7.91 -0.06 3.78
N GLU A 23 -8.11 0.33 5.04
CA GLU A 23 -9.44 0.57 5.65
C GLU A 23 -10.21 1.72 4.99
N THR A 24 -9.55 2.61 4.24
CA THR A 24 -10.25 3.64 3.46
C THR A 24 -10.85 3.12 2.15
N ILE A 25 -10.56 1.87 1.77
CA ILE A 25 -11.08 1.24 0.56
C ILE A 25 -12.45 0.63 0.87
N PRO A 26 -13.47 0.88 0.04
CA PRO A 26 -14.77 0.23 0.19
C PRO A 26 -14.66 -1.30 0.23
N SER A 27 -15.32 -1.95 1.18
CA SER A 27 -15.25 -3.39 1.41
C SER A 27 -15.82 -4.26 0.28
N ASN A 28 -16.59 -3.65 -0.63
CA ASN A 28 -17.13 -4.32 -1.82
C ASN A 28 -16.15 -4.34 -3.01
N ILE A 29 -14.90 -3.93 -2.81
CA ILE A 29 -13.85 -3.91 -3.83
C ILE A 29 -12.80 -4.96 -3.50
N GLU A 30 -12.40 -5.72 -4.52
CA GLU A 30 -11.25 -6.60 -4.47
C GLU A 30 -10.04 -5.94 -5.13
N LEU A 31 -8.86 -6.21 -4.58
CA LEU A 31 -7.59 -5.73 -5.07
C LEU A 31 -6.83 -6.88 -5.72
N SER A 32 -6.50 -6.72 -6.99
CA SER A 32 -5.62 -7.65 -7.69
C SER A 32 -4.17 -7.39 -7.31
N VAL A 33 -3.52 -8.43 -6.78
CA VAL A 33 -2.09 -8.47 -6.53
C VAL A 33 -1.48 -9.36 -7.59
N GLY A 34 -1.05 -8.74 -8.71
CA GLY A 34 -0.29 -9.39 -9.78
C GLY A 34 -0.83 -10.76 -10.20
N ASN A 35 0.05 -11.76 -10.17
CA ASN A 35 -0.31 -13.16 -10.47
C ASN A 35 -0.71 -13.94 -9.21
N GLU A 36 -0.69 -13.30 -8.05
CA GLU A 36 -0.99 -13.91 -6.75
C GLU A 36 -2.50 -14.00 -6.48
N GLY A 37 -3.31 -13.20 -7.17
CA GLY A 37 -4.76 -13.29 -7.16
C GLY A 37 -5.45 -11.98 -6.82
N SER A 38 -6.75 -12.06 -6.59
CA SER A 38 -7.57 -10.97 -6.06
C SER A 38 -7.86 -11.22 -4.59
N PHE A 39 -7.83 -10.17 -3.79
CA PHE A 39 -8.03 -10.25 -2.35
C PHE A 39 -9.02 -9.17 -1.89
N SER A 40 -9.84 -9.51 -0.91
CA SER A 40 -10.63 -8.49 -0.20
C SER A 40 -9.72 -7.60 0.65
N VAL A 41 -10.25 -6.45 1.08
CA VAL A 41 -9.55 -5.54 1.99
C VAL A 41 -9.22 -6.24 3.31
N GLU A 42 -10.15 -7.03 3.84
CA GLU A 42 -10.00 -7.77 5.10
C GLU A 42 -8.90 -8.82 5.01
N GLU A 43 -8.85 -9.58 3.91
CA GLU A 43 -7.80 -10.57 3.66
C GLU A 43 -6.42 -9.92 3.60
N LEU A 44 -6.31 -8.76 2.94
CA LEU A 44 -5.05 -8.03 2.85
C LEU A 44 -4.62 -7.48 4.22
N ILE A 45 -5.56 -6.96 5.02
CA ILE A 45 -5.26 -6.51 6.38
C ILE A 45 -4.73 -7.67 7.24
N GLU A 46 -5.36 -8.84 7.15
CA GLU A 46 -4.90 -10.03 7.89
C GLU A 46 -3.50 -10.45 7.44
N ARG A 47 -3.23 -10.48 6.13
CA ARG A 47 -1.92 -10.84 5.58
C ARG A 47 -0.84 -9.84 5.95
N VAL A 48 -1.15 -8.53 5.97
CA VAL A 48 -0.25 -7.46 6.47
C VAL A 48 0.11 -7.70 7.94
N LYS A 49 -0.87 -8.00 8.79
CA LYS A 49 -0.65 -8.33 10.22
C LYS A 49 0.22 -9.57 10.40
N LYS A 50 0.05 -10.59 9.55
CA LYS A 50 0.85 -11.82 9.57
C LYS A 50 2.26 -11.64 8.98
N GLN A 51 2.51 -10.53 8.27
CA GLN A 51 3.72 -10.30 7.47
C GLN A 51 4.09 -11.51 6.60
N ASP A 52 3.08 -12.17 6.02
CA ASP A 52 3.32 -13.20 5.01
C ASP A 52 3.86 -12.58 3.71
N ASP A 53 4.18 -13.39 2.70
CA ASP A 53 4.80 -12.87 1.47
C ASP A 53 3.91 -11.84 0.75
N ILE A 54 2.59 -12.03 0.79
CA ILE A 54 1.63 -11.09 0.22
C ILE A 54 1.51 -9.83 1.08
N GLY A 55 1.47 -9.99 2.40
CA GLY A 55 1.43 -8.88 3.36
C GLY A 55 2.65 -7.98 3.24
N LYS A 56 3.86 -8.57 3.14
CA LYS A 56 5.11 -7.84 2.91
C LYS A 56 5.10 -7.11 1.58
N LYS A 57 4.67 -7.78 0.50
CA LYS A 57 4.51 -7.17 -0.82
C LYS A 57 3.53 -6.01 -0.78
N MET A 58 2.41 -6.15 -0.06
CA MET A 58 1.41 -5.11 0.10
C MET A 58 1.97 -3.89 0.86
N ILE A 59 2.72 -4.12 1.94
CA ILE A 59 3.41 -3.04 2.67
C ILE A 59 4.36 -2.28 1.74
N GLU A 60 5.17 -3.00 0.95
CA GLU A 60 6.08 -2.38 0.00
C GLU A 60 5.33 -1.54 -1.05
N MET A 61 4.28 -2.09 -1.66
CA MET A 61 3.45 -1.41 -2.66
C MET A 61 2.79 -0.14 -2.09
N GLN A 62 2.19 -0.23 -0.90
CA GLN A 62 1.49 0.90 -0.29
C GLN A 62 2.46 2.00 0.16
N LEU A 63 3.63 1.65 0.70
CA LEU A 63 4.66 2.64 1.02
C LEU A 63 5.23 3.31 -0.23
N ALA A 64 5.41 2.56 -1.32
CA ALA A 64 5.83 3.13 -2.60
C ALA A 64 4.81 4.14 -3.12
N TYR A 65 3.51 3.80 -3.05
CA TYR A 65 2.42 4.71 -3.38
C TYR A 65 2.41 5.96 -2.47
N LEU A 66 2.44 5.80 -1.15
CA LEU A 66 2.42 6.94 -0.22
C LEU A 66 3.61 7.89 -0.43
N ARG A 67 4.81 7.36 -0.69
CA ARG A 67 6.00 8.17 -1.00
C ARG A 67 5.91 8.86 -2.36
N SER A 68 5.18 8.29 -3.32
CA SER A 68 5.00 8.93 -4.62
C SER A 68 4.10 10.16 -4.52
N LEU A 69 3.15 10.18 -3.57
CA LEU A 69 2.28 11.34 -3.34
C LEU A 69 3.06 12.61 -3.01
N GLY A 70 4.14 12.52 -2.23
CA GLY A 70 5.02 13.66 -1.92
C GLY A 70 5.87 14.12 -3.11
N LYS A 71 5.91 13.36 -4.20
CA LYS A 71 6.64 13.69 -5.44
C LYS A 71 5.71 14.17 -6.56
N LEU A 72 4.40 14.16 -6.34
CA LEU A 72 3.44 14.69 -7.31
C LEU A 72 3.63 16.21 -7.39
N PRO A 73 3.82 16.80 -8.58
CA PRO A 73 3.89 18.24 -8.72
C PRO A 73 2.55 18.84 -8.29
N THR A 74 2.57 19.69 -7.26
CA THR A 74 1.38 20.40 -6.75
C THR A 74 0.89 21.52 -7.66
N GLN A 75 1.57 21.78 -8.79
CA GLN A 75 1.28 22.87 -9.72
C GLN A 75 0.08 22.63 -10.65
N ASP A 76 -0.35 21.38 -10.86
CA ASP A 76 -1.44 21.09 -11.81
C ASP A 76 -2.86 21.16 -11.21
N LEU A 77 -2.99 21.24 -9.87
CA LEU A 77 -4.29 21.30 -9.21
C LEU A 77 -4.89 22.72 -9.17
N GLN A 78 -4.11 23.77 -9.41
CA GLN A 78 -4.61 25.16 -9.42
C GLN A 78 -5.29 25.54 -10.75
N ASN A 79 -5.04 24.79 -11.84
CA ASN A 79 -5.61 25.07 -13.16
C ASN A 79 -6.97 24.39 -13.40
N ALA A 80 -7.37 23.42 -12.56
CA ALA A 80 -8.63 22.70 -12.71
C ALA A 80 -9.85 23.44 -12.14
N SER A 81 -9.65 24.50 -11.36
CA SER A 81 -10.73 25.33 -10.80
C SER A 81 -11.10 26.53 -11.68
N ALA A 82 -10.40 26.73 -12.80
CA ALA A 82 -10.57 27.87 -13.68
C ALA A 82 -11.07 27.45 -15.08
N THR A 83 -12.13 26.64 -15.13
CA THR A 83 -12.96 26.54 -16.34
C THR A 83 -14.41 26.26 -15.95
N ASN A 84 -15.20 27.33 -16.11
CA ASN A 84 -16.66 27.43 -16.22
C ASN A 84 -17.51 27.31 -14.96
#